data_AF-A0A354J3B1-F1
#
_entry.id   AF-A0A354J3B1-F1
#
_cell.length_a   1.000
_cell.length_b   1.000
_cell.length_c   1.000
_cell.angle_alpha   90.00
_cell.angle_beta   90.00
_cell.angle_gamma   90.00
#
_symmetry.space_group_name_H-M   'P 1'
#
loop_
_entity.id
_entity.type
_entity.pdbx_description
1 polymer ?
#
loop_
_entity_poly.entity_id
_entity_poly.type
_entity_poly.pdbx_seq_one_letter_code
_entity_poly.pdbx_strand_id
1 'polypeptide(L)'
;DVVSWQNWVGVAPGGYRDGLIYINEEQKTLNPIKRLWGYGNYSRFIRPGYQRIAVSGSSEEADAFRPVAFVGTNDNGGEELVLVLINEGNENRKVVLDNQNGLEYTNMRIYETSEEYDLRCIRNEVYNQGSVIDINKQSITTIILS
;
A
#
# COMPACT_ATOMS: atom_id res chain seq x y z
N ASP A 1 -11.11 7.07 17.06
CA ASP A 1 -10.25 6.56 15.98
C ASP A 1 -9.48 7.66 15.29
N VAL A 2 -8.29 7.34 14.80
CA VAL A 2 -7.49 8.24 13.97
C VAL A 2 -7.92 8.07 12.52
N VAL A 3 -8.31 9.17 11.86
CA VAL A 3 -8.86 9.17 10.50
C VAL A 3 -7.93 9.85 9.48
N SER A 4 -6.81 10.41 9.95
CA SER A 4 -5.79 11.03 9.10
C SER A 4 -4.43 11.06 9.79
N TRP A 5 -3.36 11.02 8.98
CA TRP A 5 -1.97 11.19 9.41
C TRP A 5 -1.27 12.20 8.51
N GLN A 6 -0.29 12.90 9.05
CA GLN A 6 0.48 13.90 8.32
C GLN A 6 1.96 13.76 8.70
N ASN A 7 2.85 13.82 7.71
CA ASN A 7 4.27 14.01 7.98
C ASN A 7 4.55 15.51 8.21
N TRP A 8 5.44 15.84 9.14
CA TRP A 8 5.73 17.22 9.52
C TRP A 8 6.25 18.07 8.34
N VAL A 9 7.21 17.54 7.57
CA VAL A 9 7.79 18.22 6.41
C VAL A 9 7.58 17.41 5.13
N GLY A 10 7.03 18.05 4.10
CA GLY A 10 6.93 17.42 2.77
C GLY A 10 8.29 17.43 2.06
N VAL A 11 8.89 18.61 1.90
CA VAL A 11 10.13 18.82 1.15
C VAL A 11 11.15 19.56 2.02
N ALA A 12 12.40 19.08 2.06
CA ALA A 12 13.47 19.67 2.86
C ALA A 12 14.77 19.84 2.06
N PRO A 13 15.61 20.86 2.33
CA PRO A 13 16.92 21.02 1.69
C PRO A 13 18.00 20.07 2.25
N GLY A 14 17.71 19.31 3.30
CA GLY A 14 18.67 18.44 4.00
C GLY A 14 18.91 18.89 5.45
N GLY A 15 19.94 18.33 6.09
CA GLY A 15 20.32 18.66 7.49
C GLY A 15 19.66 17.79 8.57
N TYR A 16 18.45 17.28 8.32
CA TYR A 16 17.73 16.35 9.21
C TYR A 16 16.94 15.28 8.40
N ARG A 17 16.55 14.17 9.04
CA ARG A 17 15.80 13.04 8.43
C ARG A 17 14.26 13.15 8.59
N ASP A 18 13.71 14.34 8.39
CA ASP A 18 12.30 14.72 8.60
C ASP A 18 11.43 14.82 7.32
N GLY A 19 12.01 15.22 6.19
CA GLY A 19 11.33 15.37 4.90
C GLY A 19 10.93 14.05 4.22
N LEU A 20 9.97 14.13 3.29
CA LEU A 20 9.62 13.03 2.38
C LEU A 20 10.39 13.12 1.04
N ILE A 21 10.75 14.34 0.64
CA ILE A 21 11.56 14.64 -0.55
C ILE A 21 12.70 15.57 -0.13
N TYR A 22 13.92 15.24 -0.53
CA TYR A 22 15.09 16.08 -0.30
C TYR A 22 15.54 16.78 -1.57
N ILE A 23 15.83 18.08 -1.47
CA ILE A 23 16.35 18.86 -2.59
C ILE A 23 17.88 18.86 -2.50
N ASN A 24 18.56 18.59 -3.61
CA ASN A 24 19.96 18.98 -3.78
C ASN A 24 20.00 20.23 -4.66
N GLU A 25 20.27 21.39 -4.04
CA GLU A 25 20.24 22.68 -4.73
C GLU A 25 21.36 22.82 -5.76
N GLU A 26 22.55 22.30 -5.47
CA GLU A 26 23.71 22.36 -6.37
C GLU A 26 23.45 21.54 -7.64
N GLN A 27 22.98 20.31 -7.47
CA GLN A 27 22.68 19.41 -8.58
C GLN A 27 21.30 19.68 -9.22
N LYS A 28 20.47 20.52 -8.60
CA LYS A 28 19.08 20.79 -8.99
C LYS A 28 18.23 19.52 -9.11
N THR A 29 18.41 18.60 -8.18
CA THR A 29 17.68 17.31 -8.15
C THR A 29 16.74 17.22 -6.96
N LEU A 30 15.67 16.44 -7.13
CA LEU A 30 14.74 16.04 -6.07
C LEU A 30 14.95 14.56 -5.76
N ASN A 31 15.06 14.24 -4.49
CA ASN A 31 15.35 12.90 -3.99
C ASN A 31 14.22 12.45 -3.05
N PRO A 32 13.14 11.85 -3.58
CA PRO A 32 12.14 11.16 -2.77
C PRO A 32 12.79 10.04 -1.96
N ILE A 33 12.42 9.90 -0.69
CA ILE A 33 12.86 8.77 0.14
C ILE A 33 11.77 7.70 0.27
N LYS A 34 12.14 6.48 0.66
CA LYS A 34 11.20 5.36 0.85
C LYS A 34 10.01 5.69 1.76
N ARG A 35 10.16 6.63 2.70
CA ARG A 35 9.04 7.13 3.53
C ARG A 35 7.92 7.75 2.68
N LEU A 36 8.23 8.52 1.63
CA LEU A 36 7.22 9.08 0.72
C LEU A 36 6.38 7.96 0.11
N TRP A 37 7.04 6.92 -0.40
CA TRP A 37 6.39 5.79 -1.05
C TRP A 37 5.60 4.95 -0.05
N GLY A 38 6.08 4.81 1.19
CA GLY A 38 5.32 4.24 2.30
C GLY A 38 4.00 4.97 2.55
N TYR A 39 4.00 6.30 2.59
CA TYR A 39 2.75 7.09 2.66
C TYR A 39 1.89 6.90 1.39
N GLY A 40 2.52 6.81 0.23
CA GLY A 40 1.85 6.64 -1.05
C GLY A 40 1.06 5.33 -1.18
N ASN A 41 1.46 4.25 -0.49
CA ASN A 41 0.67 3.01 -0.40
C ASN A 41 -0.72 3.22 0.22
N TYR A 42 -0.90 4.31 0.98
CA TYR A 42 -2.20 4.70 1.52
C TYR A 42 -2.80 5.83 0.71
N SER A 43 -2.13 6.99 0.64
CA SER A 43 -2.72 8.24 0.15
C SER A 43 -3.05 8.25 -1.35
N ARG A 44 -2.38 7.40 -2.14
CA ARG A 44 -2.65 7.27 -3.57
C ARG A 44 -3.95 6.51 -3.86
N PHE A 45 -4.30 5.56 -3.00
CA PHE A 45 -5.35 4.56 -3.28
C PHE A 45 -6.56 4.72 -2.35
N ILE A 46 -6.36 5.14 -1.10
CA ILE A 46 -7.44 5.33 -0.13
C ILE A 46 -7.87 6.80 -0.19
N ARG A 47 -9.00 7.07 -0.85
CA ARG A 47 -9.53 8.43 -1.03
C ARG A 47 -10.51 8.82 0.09
N PRO A 48 -10.73 10.12 0.35
CA PRO A 48 -11.78 10.55 1.27
C PRO A 48 -13.13 9.89 0.93
N GLY A 49 -13.79 9.32 1.94
CA GLY A 49 -15.05 8.57 1.79
C GLY A 49 -14.90 7.04 1.80
N TYR A 50 -13.69 6.51 1.64
CA TYR A 50 -13.43 5.08 1.78
C TYR A 50 -13.70 4.62 3.22
N GLN A 51 -14.29 3.44 3.36
CA GLN A 51 -14.66 2.85 4.63
C GLN A 51 -13.70 1.72 4.99
N ARG A 52 -13.13 1.76 6.19
CA ARG A 52 -12.29 0.67 6.69
C ARG A 52 -13.16 -0.55 6.97
N ILE A 53 -12.75 -1.70 6.47
CA ILE A 53 -13.40 -2.99 6.74
C ILE A 53 -12.48 -3.88 7.59
N ALA A 54 -13.10 -4.85 8.27
CA ALA A 54 -12.35 -5.84 9.02
C ALA A 54 -11.55 -6.74 8.08
N VAL A 55 -10.34 -7.10 8.49
CA VAL A 55 -9.53 -8.14 7.85
C VAL A 55 -9.34 -9.26 8.87
N SER A 56 -9.70 -10.47 8.48
CA SER A 56 -9.47 -11.69 9.25
C SER A 56 -8.48 -12.58 8.50
N GLY A 57 -7.51 -13.13 9.21
CA GLY A 57 -6.60 -14.15 8.71
C GLY A 57 -6.28 -15.15 9.81
N SER A 58 -5.46 -16.16 9.51
CA SER A 58 -4.90 -16.98 10.59
C SER A 58 -4.07 -16.07 11.52
N SER A 59 -4.07 -16.36 12.83
CA SER A 59 -3.47 -15.46 13.83
C SER A 59 -1.99 -15.18 13.56
N GLU A 60 -1.23 -16.17 13.09
CA GLU A 60 0.20 -16.02 12.80
C GLU A 60 0.48 -15.16 11.55
N GLU A 61 -0.43 -15.15 10.56
CA GLU A 61 -0.28 -14.39 9.32
C GLU A 61 -0.80 -12.95 9.47
N ALA A 62 -1.94 -12.76 10.14
CA ALA A 62 -2.50 -11.44 10.37
C ALA A 62 -1.57 -10.57 11.23
N ASP A 63 -0.94 -11.15 12.26
CA ASP A 63 0.04 -10.45 13.09
C ASP A 63 1.33 -10.12 12.32
N ALA A 64 1.70 -10.95 11.35
CA ALA A 64 2.92 -10.76 10.57
C ALA A 64 2.84 -9.61 9.54
N PHE A 65 1.63 -9.26 9.07
CA PHE A 65 1.47 -8.27 8.00
C PHE A 65 0.81 -6.95 8.42
N ARG A 66 0.26 -6.86 9.63
CA ARG A 66 -0.51 -5.67 10.10
C ARG A 66 -1.55 -5.19 9.05
N PRO A 67 -2.41 -6.09 8.54
CA PRO A 67 -3.24 -5.80 7.38
C PRO A 67 -4.28 -4.70 7.68
N VAL A 68 -4.51 -3.84 6.69
CA VAL A 68 -5.65 -2.92 6.72
C VAL A 68 -6.33 -2.88 5.36
N ALA A 69 -7.66 -2.98 5.35
CA ALA A 69 -8.46 -2.96 4.15
C ALA A 69 -9.51 -1.85 4.18
N PHE A 70 -9.79 -1.30 3.01
CA PHE A 70 -10.78 -0.27 2.78
C PHE A 70 -11.59 -0.60 1.54
N VAL A 71 -12.87 -0.26 1.54
CA VAL A 71 -13.73 -0.27 0.35
C VAL A 71 -14.18 1.14 0.04
N GLY A 72 -14.34 1.46 -1.23
CA GLY A 72 -14.79 2.77 -1.66
C GLY A 72 -15.07 2.84 -3.15
N THR A 73 -15.31 4.06 -3.62
CA THR A 73 -15.52 4.35 -5.04
C THR A 73 -14.32 5.15 -5.54
N ASN A 74 -13.65 4.63 -6.56
CA ASN A 74 -12.49 5.28 -7.15
C ASN A 74 -12.87 6.52 -7.98
N ASP A 75 -11.85 7.26 -8.44
CA ASP A 75 -12.05 8.51 -9.19
C ASP A 75 -12.85 8.32 -10.50
N ASN A 76 -12.97 7.08 -11.00
CA ASN A 76 -13.75 6.74 -12.20
C ASN A 76 -15.19 6.26 -11.88
N GLY A 77 -15.58 6.22 -10.61
CA GLY A 77 -16.91 5.76 -10.19
C GLY A 77 -17.04 4.25 -9.97
N GLY A 78 -15.95 3.48 -10.12
CA GLY A 78 -15.95 2.03 -9.87
C GLY A 78 -15.76 1.69 -8.40
N GLU A 79 -16.42 0.63 -7.93
CA GLU A 79 -16.15 0.07 -6.60
C GLU A 79 -14.74 -0.51 -6.56
N GLU A 80 -14.01 -0.26 -5.47
CA GLU A 80 -12.69 -0.85 -5.27
C GLU A 80 -12.48 -1.28 -3.82
N LEU A 81 -11.69 -2.33 -3.65
CA LEU A 81 -11.09 -2.72 -2.38
C LEU A 81 -9.59 -2.44 -2.42
N VAL A 82 -9.09 -1.80 -1.37
CA VAL A 82 -7.67 -1.52 -1.16
C VAL A 82 -7.22 -2.26 0.08
N LEU A 83 -6.29 -3.20 -0.07
CA LEU A 83 -5.64 -3.91 1.03
C LEU A 83 -4.17 -3.53 1.09
N VAL A 84 -3.72 -3.02 2.24
CA VAL A 84 -2.31 -2.73 2.50
C VAL A 84 -1.76 -3.76 3.48
N LEU A 85 -0.62 -4.37 3.12
CA LEU A 85 0.11 -5.36 3.90
C LEU A 85 1.54 -4.84 4.13
N ILE A 86 2.05 -4.97 5.35
CA ILE A 86 3.41 -4.59 5.74
C ILE A 86 4.16 -5.85 6.19
N ASN A 87 5.07 -6.34 5.36
CA ASN A 87 5.96 -7.43 5.75
C ASN A 87 7.26 -6.86 6.32
N GLU A 88 7.35 -6.74 7.64
CA GLU A 88 8.59 -6.32 8.33
C GLU A 88 9.62 -7.47 8.44
N GLY A 89 9.22 -8.69 8.09
CA GLY A 89 10.05 -9.88 8.19
C GLY A 89 11.15 -9.95 7.13
N ASN A 90 12.12 -10.86 7.35
CA ASN A 90 13.25 -11.09 6.45
C ASN A 90 12.99 -12.18 5.40
N GLU A 91 11.76 -12.70 5.33
CA GLU A 91 11.37 -13.77 4.42
C GLU A 91 10.17 -13.35 3.58
N ASN A 92 10.17 -13.81 2.33
CA ASN A 92 9.01 -13.71 1.46
C ASN A 92 7.90 -14.61 2.01
N ARG A 93 6.66 -14.17 1.88
CA ARG A 93 5.49 -14.89 2.36
C ARG A 93 4.43 -14.91 1.29
N LYS A 94 3.49 -15.84 1.40
CA LYS A 94 2.34 -15.94 0.50
C LYS A 94 1.07 -15.64 1.25
N VAL A 95 0.15 -14.95 0.59
CA VAL A 95 -1.20 -14.72 1.09
C VAL A 95 -2.21 -15.18 0.06
N VAL A 96 -3.36 -15.64 0.53
CA VAL A 96 -4.52 -15.96 -0.31
C VAL A 96 -5.61 -14.98 0.04
N LEU A 97 -6.14 -14.28 -0.96
CA LEU A 97 -7.25 -13.36 -0.75
C LEU A 97 -8.58 -14.08 -0.96
N ASP A 98 -9.34 -14.16 0.11
CA ASP A 98 -10.72 -14.61 0.13
C ASP A 98 -11.62 -13.39 0.41
N ASN A 99 -12.14 -12.78 -0.64
CA ASN A 99 -13.06 -11.66 -0.53
C ASN A 99 -14.46 -12.16 -0.09
N GLN A 100 -14.94 -11.67 1.05
CA GLN A 100 -16.23 -12.02 1.63
C GLN A 100 -17.14 -10.79 1.84
N ASN A 101 -16.82 -9.66 1.20
CA ASN A 101 -17.59 -8.40 1.36
C ASN A 101 -18.86 -8.32 0.49
N GLY A 102 -19.15 -9.34 -0.32
CA GLY A 102 -20.32 -9.39 -1.20
C GLY A 102 -20.20 -8.59 -2.50
N LEU A 103 -19.06 -7.95 -2.76
CA LEU A 103 -18.75 -7.27 -4.03
C LEU A 103 -17.95 -8.20 -4.94
N GLU A 104 -18.24 -8.12 -6.23
CA GLU A 104 -17.50 -8.85 -7.26
C GLU A 104 -16.44 -7.95 -7.89
N TYR A 105 -15.19 -8.38 -7.84
CA TYR A 105 -14.06 -7.71 -8.49
C TYR A 105 -13.53 -8.58 -9.61
N THR A 106 -13.06 -7.97 -10.69
CA THR A 106 -12.58 -8.69 -11.88
C THR A 106 -11.13 -8.44 -12.18
N ASN A 107 -10.55 -7.38 -11.63
CA ASN A 107 -9.18 -6.97 -11.88
C ASN A 107 -8.41 -6.79 -10.56
N MET A 108 -7.14 -7.16 -10.57
CA MET A 108 -6.22 -7.03 -9.45
C MET A 108 -4.97 -6.28 -9.90
N ARG A 109 -4.62 -5.22 -9.15
CA ARG A 109 -3.35 -4.51 -9.29
C ARG A 109 -2.57 -4.61 -7.98
N ILE A 110 -1.27 -4.87 -8.08
CA ILE A 110 -0.39 -5.01 -6.91
C ILE A 110 0.74 -3.99 -7.04
N TYR A 111 0.86 -3.14 -6.03
CA TYR A 111 1.91 -2.14 -5.91
C TYR A 111 2.84 -2.51 -4.76
N GLU A 112 4.13 -2.24 -4.93
CA GLU A 112 5.13 -2.53 -3.90
C GLU A 112 6.02 -1.31 -3.62
N THR A 113 6.30 -1.10 -2.34
CA THR A 113 7.45 -0.33 -1.85
C THR A 113 8.36 -1.25 -1.05
N SER A 114 9.59 -1.40 -1.51
CA SER A 114 10.62 -2.24 -0.90
C SER A 114 11.99 -1.59 -1.13
N GLU A 115 13.09 -2.29 -0.91
CA GLU A 115 14.40 -1.79 -1.34
C GLU A 115 14.43 -1.57 -2.87
N GLU A 116 13.88 -2.51 -3.63
CA GLU A 116 13.90 -2.53 -5.10
C GLU A 116 12.87 -1.57 -5.72
N TYR A 117 11.70 -1.41 -5.10
CA TYR A 117 10.58 -0.69 -5.71
C TYR A 117 10.14 0.54 -4.92
N ASP A 118 9.75 1.57 -5.66
CA ASP A 118 9.21 2.85 -5.18
C ASP A 118 7.74 2.98 -5.62
N LEU A 119 6.82 2.43 -4.83
CA LEU A 119 5.37 2.37 -5.12
C LEU A 119 5.07 1.94 -6.57
N ARG A 120 5.76 0.89 -7.03
CA ARG A 120 5.68 0.43 -8.42
C ARG A 120 4.55 -0.58 -8.56
N CYS A 121 3.76 -0.48 -9.63
CA CYS A 121 2.85 -1.57 -10.03
C CYS A 121 3.68 -2.76 -10.52
N ILE A 122 3.68 -3.85 -9.77
CA ILE A 122 4.44 -5.07 -10.08
C ILE A 122 3.56 -6.14 -10.75
N ARG A 123 2.24 -6.08 -10.57
CA ARG A 123 1.26 -6.97 -11.24
C ARG A 123 -0.01 -6.22 -11.59
N ASN A 124 -0.60 -6.56 -12.74
CA ASN A 124 -1.90 -6.08 -13.20
C ASN A 124 -2.55 -7.21 -14.03
N GLU A 125 -3.56 -7.85 -13.47
CA GLU A 125 -4.10 -9.12 -13.98
C GLU A 125 -5.55 -9.32 -13.55
N VAL A 126 -6.21 -10.32 -14.15
CA VAL A 126 -7.57 -10.72 -13.75
C VAL A 126 -7.56 -11.27 -12.33
N TYR A 127 -8.47 -10.76 -11.49
CA TYR A 127 -8.69 -11.29 -10.15
C TYR A 127 -9.51 -12.58 -10.23
N ASN A 128 -9.07 -13.60 -9.48
CA ASN A 128 -9.85 -14.79 -9.23
C ASN A 128 -9.87 -15.04 -7.72
N GLN A 129 -11.01 -15.49 -7.20
CA GLN A 129 -11.12 -15.86 -5.79
C GLN A 129 -10.06 -16.93 -5.45
N GLY A 130 -9.33 -16.74 -4.34
CA GLY A 130 -8.28 -17.67 -3.95
C GLY A 130 -6.94 -17.48 -4.68
N SER A 131 -6.76 -16.40 -5.45
CA SER A 131 -5.46 -16.05 -6.01
C SER A 131 -4.39 -15.98 -4.93
N VAL A 132 -3.28 -16.68 -5.17
CA VAL A 132 -2.08 -16.65 -4.33
C VAL A 132 -1.22 -15.44 -4.71
N ILE A 133 -0.82 -14.68 -3.70
CA ILE A 133 -0.03 -13.46 -3.87
C ILE A 133 1.25 -13.59 -3.05
N ASP A 134 2.39 -13.41 -3.70
CA ASP A 134 3.68 -13.30 -3.04
C ASP A 134 3.86 -11.89 -2.46
N ILE A 135 4.20 -11.82 -1.18
CA ILE A 135 4.52 -10.61 -0.43
C ILE A 135 6.00 -10.67 -0.10
N ASN A 136 6.78 -9.78 -0.71
CA ASN A 136 8.23 -9.74 -0.50
C ASN A 136 8.57 -9.37 0.95
N LYS A 137 9.72 -9.84 1.43
CA LYS A 137 10.30 -9.39 2.70
C LYS A 137 10.51 -7.88 2.73
N GLN A 138 10.49 -7.29 3.91
CA GLN A 138 10.81 -5.87 4.14
C GLN A 138 10.10 -4.93 3.16
N SER A 139 8.80 -5.13 2.97
CA SER A 139 8.01 -4.44 1.96
C SER A 139 6.66 -3.94 2.49
N ILE A 140 6.14 -2.92 1.82
CA ILE A 140 4.74 -2.52 1.89
C ILE A 140 4.12 -2.88 0.55
N THR A 141 3.10 -3.74 0.58
CA THR A 141 2.36 -4.18 -0.60
C THR A 141 0.94 -3.66 -0.54
N THR A 142 0.50 -2.98 -1.59
CA THR A 142 -0.88 -2.54 -1.75
C THR A 142 -1.55 -3.31 -2.87
N ILE A 143 -2.65 -3.99 -2.55
CA ILE A 143 -3.44 -4.77 -3.48
C ILE A 143 -4.75 -4.01 -3.72
N ILE A 144 -5.06 -3.75 -4.98
CA ILE A 144 -6.28 -3.07 -5.43
C ILE A 144 -7.12 -4.09 -6.19
N LEU A 145 -8.34 -4.33 -5.73
CA LEU A 145 -9.36 -5.08 -6.46
C LEU A 145 -10.40 -4.10 -7.01
N SER A 146 -10.78 -4.26 -8.27
CA SER A 146 -11.75 -3.43 -9.00
C SER A 146 -12.56 -4.23 -10.01
#